data_AF-D1JDX1-F1
#
_entry.id   AF-D1JDX1-F1
#
_cell.length_a   1.000
_cell.length_b   1.000
_cell.length_c   1.000
_cell.angle_alpha   90.00
_cell.angle_beta   90.00
_cell.angle_gamma   90.00
#
_symmetry.space_group_name_H-M   'P 1'
#
loop_
_entity.id
_entity.type
_entity.pdbx_description
1 polymer ?
#
loop_
_entity_poly.entity_id
_entity_poly.type
_entity_poly.pdbx_seq_one_letter_code
_entity_poly.pdbx_strand_id
1 'polypeptide(L)'
;MASFGEKCPVCKIGKLSEAVEKKFLSKKVFYICDNGDCSAKFLERGNTAKLLSCEDNTFLDKYDNYLEKREWINIADGGLSDKEIKIQKDEEQKKMLVTISEGDMSLVRQIPQDEIPIILKKKELCYAMVQGAQFWEDRAVRKRGGGYGGFSFRVAKGVSFRVGQFGATGESHMERRQIDTGNLFVTSKRVVFVGSSKSIDFALNKVLSVEPFSDGIGVSRSNKQKTEYFVGGFDGLMIKAVIEGAIKNL
;
A
#
# COMPACT_ATOMS: atom_id res chain seq x y z
N MET A 1 -31.80 -9.89 1.74
CA MET A 1 -31.01 -8.65 1.62
C MET A 1 -31.75 -7.60 2.41
N ALA A 2 -31.14 -7.01 3.45
CA ALA A 2 -31.75 -5.90 4.17
C ALA A 2 -31.91 -4.72 3.21
N SER A 3 -33.08 -4.07 3.22
CA SER A 3 -33.36 -2.91 2.37
C SER A 3 -33.00 -1.61 3.08
N PHE A 4 -32.51 -0.62 2.32
CA PHE A 4 -32.19 0.69 2.88
C PHE A 4 -33.47 1.34 3.42
N GLY A 5 -33.48 1.62 4.72
CA GLY A 5 -34.62 2.19 5.43
C GLY A 5 -35.29 1.26 6.45
N GLU A 6 -34.92 -0.02 6.51
CA GLU A 6 -35.39 -0.94 7.57
C GLU A 6 -34.91 -0.54 8.98
N LYS A 7 -33.78 0.18 9.05
CA LYS A 7 -33.17 0.66 10.29
C LYS A 7 -32.39 1.95 10.02
N CYS A 8 -32.56 2.94 10.89
CA CYS A 8 -31.90 4.24 10.78
C CYS A 8 -30.42 4.13 11.13
N PRO A 9 -29.49 4.57 10.27
CA PRO A 9 -28.06 4.53 10.54
C PRO A 9 -27.60 5.36 11.75
N VAL A 10 -28.36 6.41 12.10
CA VAL A 10 -28.00 7.34 13.18
C VAL A 10 -28.41 6.77 14.53
N CYS A 11 -29.73 6.62 14.78
CA CYS A 11 -30.22 6.18 16.09
C CYS A 11 -30.27 4.66 16.26
N LYS A 12 -30.10 3.88 15.18
CA LYS A 12 -30.16 2.40 15.18
C LYS A 12 -31.47 1.81 15.70
N ILE A 13 -32.51 2.62 15.88
CA ILE A 13 -33.82 2.23 16.44
C ILE A 13 -34.93 2.44 15.41
N GLY A 14 -35.09 3.67 14.93
CA GLY A 14 -36.17 4.02 14.00
C GLY A 14 -35.98 3.45 12.59
N LYS A 15 -37.02 3.52 11.77
CA LYS A 15 -37.01 3.20 10.35
C LYS A 15 -36.97 4.47 9.52
N LEU A 16 -36.52 4.38 8.27
CA LEU A 16 -36.54 5.51 7.35
C LEU A 16 -37.74 5.43 6.41
N SER A 17 -38.58 6.45 6.46
CA SER A 17 -39.73 6.62 5.56
C SER A 17 -39.35 7.46 4.35
N GLU A 18 -39.71 7.00 3.14
CA GLU A 18 -39.48 7.75 1.91
C GLU A 18 -40.42 8.97 1.82
N ALA A 19 -39.87 10.13 1.50
CA ALA A 19 -40.60 11.36 1.21
C ALA A 19 -40.14 11.94 -0.14
N VAL A 20 -41.10 12.32 -0.99
CA VAL A 20 -40.82 12.83 -2.34
C VAL A 20 -41.17 14.30 -2.43
N GLU A 21 -40.20 15.12 -2.84
CA GLU A 21 -40.42 16.52 -3.20
C GLU A 21 -40.40 16.68 -4.72
N LYS A 22 -41.53 17.10 -5.31
CA LYS A 22 -41.66 17.36 -6.75
C LYS A 22 -41.53 18.85 -7.01
N LYS A 23 -40.60 19.24 -7.90
CA LYS A 23 -40.52 20.56 -8.53
C LYS A 23 -40.76 20.43 -10.04
N PHE A 24 -41.10 21.53 -10.70
CA PHE A 24 -41.51 21.60 -12.11
C PHE A 24 -40.63 20.80 -13.09
N LEU A 25 -39.33 20.62 -12.79
CA LEU A 25 -38.37 19.86 -13.62
C LEU A 25 -37.54 18.81 -12.84
N SER A 26 -37.79 18.59 -11.54
CA SER A 26 -36.98 17.65 -10.75
C SER A 26 -37.77 16.97 -9.65
N LYS A 27 -37.42 15.72 -9.36
CA LYS A 27 -37.90 14.94 -8.23
C LYS A 27 -36.74 14.72 -7.28
N LYS A 28 -36.88 15.10 -6.01
CA LYS A 28 -35.96 14.71 -4.94
C LYS A 28 -36.63 13.66 -4.07
N VAL A 29 -35.87 12.63 -3.73
CA VAL A 29 -36.28 11.57 -2.82
C VAL A 29 -35.49 11.75 -1.53
N PHE A 30 -36.19 11.80 -0.42
CA PHE A 30 -35.65 11.88 0.93
C PHE A 30 -36.03 10.66 1.72
N TYR A 31 -35.23 10.33 2.72
CA TYR A 31 -35.54 9.33 3.72
C TYR A 31 -35.48 9.98 5.10
N ILE A 32 -36.56 9.90 5.87
CA ILE A 32 -36.69 10.57 7.16
C ILE A 32 -36.91 9.51 8.24
N CYS A 33 -36.12 9.59 9.31
CA CYS A 33 -36.27 8.71 10.47
C CYS A 33 -37.61 8.94 11.16
N ASP A 34 -38.32 7.87 11.49
CA ASP A 34 -39.58 7.90 12.23
C ASP A 34 -39.41 8.06 13.75
N ASN A 35 -38.18 7.93 14.27
CA ASN A 35 -37.87 8.20 15.66
C ASN A 35 -37.79 9.72 15.90
N GLY A 36 -38.69 10.23 16.74
CA GLY A 36 -38.81 11.65 17.05
C GLY A 36 -37.53 12.29 17.59
N ASP A 37 -36.75 11.53 18.37
CA ASP A 37 -35.49 11.99 19.01
C ASP A 37 -34.25 11.80 18.11
N CYS A 38 -34.44 11.56 16.81
CA CYS A 38 -33.31 11.31 15.90
C CYS A 38 -33.16 12.42 14.86
N SER A 39 -34.30 12.92 14.34
CA SER A 39 -34.39 13.92 13.27
C SER A 39 -33.54 13.64 12.01
N ALA A 40 -33.12 12.38 11.81
CA ALA A 40 -32.24 12.03 10.71
C ALA A 40 -32.96 12.16 9.36
N LYS A 41 -32.37 12.92 8.45
CA LYS A 41 -32.88 13.14 7.09
C LYS A 41 -31.78 12.87 6.08
N PHE A 42 -32.06 12.01 5.12
CA PHE A 42 -31.14 11.66 4.04
C PHE A 42 -31.70 12.12 2.70
N LEU A 43 -30.82 12.57 1.81
CA LEU A 43 -31.12 12.89 0.41
C LEU A 43 -30.58 11.78 -0.49
N GLU A 44 -31.46 11.14 -1.26
CA GLU A 44 -31.09 10.12 -2.21
C GLU A 44 -30.53 10.71 -3.51
N ARG A 45 -29.51 10.03 -4.05
CA ARG A 45 -29.04 10.20 -5.42
C ARG A 45 -28.68 8.84 -6.02
N GLY A 46 -29.63 8.21 -6.72
CA GLY A 46 -29.46 6.89 -7.31
C GLY A 46 -29.28 5.82 -6.22
N ASN A 47 -28.16 5.09 -6.23
CA ASN A 47 -27.84 4.10 -5.19
C ASN A 47 -27.11 4.69 -3.97
N THR A 48 -26.95 6.01 -3.92
CA THR A 48 -26.29 6.69 -2.80
C THR A 48 -27.28 7.55 -2.02
N ALA A 49 -26.95 7.83 -0.77
CA ALA A 49 -27.67 8.80 0.04
C ALA A 49 -26.68 9.66 0.83
N LYS A 50 -27.01 10.93 1.06
CA LYS A 50 -26.26 11.83 1.93
C LYS A 50 -27.10 12.19 3.15
N LEU A 51 -26.53 12.09 4.34
CA LEU A 51 -27.13 12.61 5.56
C LEU A 51 -27.13 14.15 5.51
N LEU A 52 -28.30 14.77 5.70
CA LEU A 52 -28.48 16.22 5.66
C LEU A 52 -28.62 16.83 7.05
N SER A 53 -29.21 16.09 7.98
CA SER A 53 -29.45 16.53 9.36
C SER A 53 -29.66 15.32 10.25
N CYS A 54 -29.30 15.45 11.52
CA CYS A 54 -29.71 14.63 12.65
C CYS A 54 -29.37 15.37 13.94
N GLU A 55 -29.79 14.84 15.10
CA GLU A 55 -29.45 15.44 16.39
C GLU A 55 -27.96 15.29 16.77
N ASP A 56 -27.31 14.20 16.36
CA ASP A 56 -25.90 13.96 16.64
C ASP A 56 -25.00 14.71 15.64
N ASN A 57 -24.52 15.89 16.04
CA ASN A 57 -23.61 16.70 15.23
C ASN A 57 -22.29 15.97 14.93
N THR A 58 -21.78 15.12 15.83
CA THR A 58 -20.54 14.38 15.60
C THR A 58 -20.73 13.33 14.51
N PHE A 59 -21.88 12.66 14.51
CA PHE A 59 -22.26 11.73 13.43
C PHE A 59 -22.46 12.47 12.10
N LEU A 60 -23.10 13.63 12.12
CA LEU A 60 -23.31 14.46 10.93
C LEU A 60 -21.99 14.90 10.30
N ASP A 61 -21.06 15.44 11.10
CA ASP A 61 -19.74 15.88 10.66
C ASP A 61 -18.91 14.72 10.10
N LYS A 62 -19.03 13.54 10.72
CA LYS A 62 -18.33 12.33 10.28
C LYS A 62 -18.79 11.85 8.91
N TYR A 63 -20.08 11.99 8.59
CA TYR A 63 -20.69 11.47 7.36
C TYR A 63 -21.32 12.56 6.47
N ASP A 64 -20.60 13.66 6.21
CA ASP A 64 -21.04 14.77 5.34
C ASP A 64 -20.91 14.49 3.82
N ASN A 65 -20.78 13.23 3.42
CA ASN A 65 -20.66 12.82 2.02
C ASN A 65 -21.78 11.88 1.60
N TYR A 66 -21.90 11.67 0.29
CA TYR A 66 -22.73 10.59 -0.24
C TYR A 66 -22.02 9.26 0.05
N LEU A 67 -22.77 8.30 0.61
CA LEU A 67 -22.38 6.91 0.77
C LEU A 67 -23.35 6.02 0.00
N GLU A 68 -22.90 4.83 -0.39
CA GLU A 68 -23.80 3.83 -0.96
C GLU A 68 -24.84 3.39 0.07
N LYS A 69 -26.05 3.06 -0.38
CA LYS A 69 -27.11 2.52 0.48
C LYS A 69 -26.65 1.30 1.28
N ARG A 70 -25.78 0.46 0.70
CA ARG A 70 -25.18 -0.71 1.37
C ARG A 70 -24.30 -0.32 2.55
N GLU A 71 -23.54 0.78 2.44
CA GLU A 71 -22.72 1.30 3.55
C GLU A 71 -23.60 1.82 4.68
N TRP A 72 -24.68 2.55 4.36
CA TRP A 72 -25.63 2.99 5.38
C TRP A 72 -26.31 1.85 6.13
N ILE A 73 -26.68 0.78 5.42
CA ILE A 73 -27.19 -0.45 6.04
C ILE A 73 -26.14 -1.04 7.00
N ASN A 74 -24.88 -1.14 6.57
CA ASN A 74 -23.80 -1.62 7.42
C ASN A 74 -23.63 -0.76 8.69
N ILE A 75 -23.69 0.57 8.56
CA ILE A 75 -23.61 1.51 9.68
C ILE A 75 -24.80 1.33 10.64
N ALA A 76 -26.02 1.14 10.11
CA ALA A 76 -27.22 0.88 10.91
C ALA A 76 -27.11 -0.42 11.72
N ASP A 77 -26.41 -1.41 11.19
CA ASP A 77 -26.12 -2.69 11.86
C ASP A 77 -24.91 -2.63 12.82
N GLY A 78 -24.27 -1.45 12.94
CA GLY A 78 -23.14 -1.24 13.84
C GLY A 78 -21.76 -1.45 13.20
N GLY A 79 -21.72 -1.66 11.89
CA GLY A 79 -20.50 -1.66 11.09
C GLY A 79 -19.99 -0.26 10.74
N LEU A 80 -19.06 -0.23 9.79
CA LEU A 80 -18.30 0.95 9.36
C LEU A 80 -18.54 1.26 7.87
N SER A 81 -18.34 2.51 7.46
CA SER A 81 -18.24 2.85 6.03
C SER A 81 -16.99 2.24 5.37
N ASP A 82 -16.96 2.17 4.05
CA ASP A 82 -15.80 1.63 3.32
C ASP A 82 -14.53 2.49 3.57
N LYS A 83 -14.71 3.80 3.75
CA LYS A 83 -13.62 4.72 4.12
C LYS A 83 -13.03 4.39 5.48
N GLU A 84 -13.88 4.15 6.48
CA GLU A 84 -13.44 3.79 7.82
C GLU A 84 -12.79 2.41 7.87
N ILE A 85 -13.34 1.43 7.16
CA ILE A 85 -12.73 0.11 7.02
C ILE A 85 -11.31 0.23 6.45
N LYS A 86 -11.12 1.11 5.45
CA LYS A 86 -9.80 1.38 4.90
C LYS A 86 -8.86 2.01 5.92
N ILE A 87 -9.30 3.06 6.64
CA ILE A 87 -8.49 3.71 7.68
C ILE A 87 -8.08 2.71 8.75
N GLN A 88 -9.02 1.89 9.24
CA GLN A 88 -8.76 0.88 10.26
C GLN A 88 -7.72 -0.14 9.77
N LYS A 89 -7.85 -0.64 8.54
CA LYS A 89 -6.89 -1.57 7.94
C LYS A 89 -5.49 -0.96 7.80
N ASP A 90 -5.41 0.30 7.37
CA ASP A 90 -4.15 1.02 7.22
C ASP A 90 -3.47 1.22 8.60
N GLU A 91 -4.24 1.51 9.65
CA GLU A 91 -3.75 1.62 11.03
C GLU A 91 -3.28 0.27 11.60
N GLU A 92 -4.06 -0.80 11.39
CA GLU A 92 -3.69 -2.16 11.79
C GLU A 92 -2.41 -2.62 11.10
N GLN A 93 -2.29 -2.39 9.79
CA GLN A 93 -1.08 -2.68 9.03
C GLN A 93 0.12 -1.88 9.58
N LYS A 94 -0.05 -0.58 9.82
CA LYS A 94 1.02 0.26 10.38
C LYS A 94 1.48 -0.24 11.74
N LYS A 95 0.55 -0.62 12.62
CA LYS A 95 0.86 -1.17 13.94
C LYS A 95 1.65 -2.47 13.82
N MET A 96 1.21 -3.37 12.95
CA MET A 96 1.92 -4.64 12.67
C MET A 96 3.35 -4.39 12.19
N LEU A 97 3.55 -3.47 11.23
CA LEU A 97 4.88 -3.13 10.71
C LEU A 97 5.81 -2.60 11.80
N VAL A 98 5.31 -1.75 12.70
CA VAL A 98 6.08 -1.24 13.84
C VAL A 98 6.45 -2.37 14.80
N THR A 99 5.52 -3.26 15.14
CA THR A 99 5.79 -4.39 16.04
C THR A 99 6.86 -5.33 15.46
N ILE A 100 6.80 -5.62 14.15
CA ILE A 100 7.82 -6.43 13.46
C ILE A 100 9.18 -5.72 13.46
N SER A 101 9.24 -4.44 13.08
CA SER A 101 10.50 -3.70 13.04
C SER A 101 11.11 -3.50 14.43
N GLU A 102 10.29 -3.59 15.47
CA GLU A 102 10.72 -3.58 16.87
C GLU A 102 11.34 -4.89 17.35
N GLY A 103 11.27 -5.96 16.54
CA GLY A 103 11.94 -7.22 16.78
C GLY A 103 10.99 -8.38 17.11
N ASP A 104 9.67 -8.14 17.18
CA ASP A 104 8.71 -9.22 17.36
C ASP A 104 8.47 -9.96 16.03
N MET A 105 9.35 -10.92 15.76
CA MET A 105 9.31 -11.76 14.56
C MET A 105 8.22 -12.84 14.62
N SER A 106 7.45 -12.96 15.72
CA SER A 106 6.37 -13.96 15.82
C SER A 106 5.20 -13.67 14.87
N LEU A 107 5.04 -12.41 14.47
CA LEU A 107 4.05 -11.96 13.48
C LEU A 107 4.44 -12.30 12.03
N VAL A 108 5.69 -12.72 11.80
CA VAL A 108 6.20 -13.02 10.47
C VAL A 108 6.17 -14.52 10.24
N ARG A 109 5.38 -14.95 9.25
CA ARG A 109 5.36 -16.36 8.84
C ARG A 109 6.74 -16.77 8.33
N GLN A 110 7.29 -17.82 8.92
CA GLN A 110 8.51 -18.46 8.45
C GLN A 110 8.19 -19.35 7.25
N ILE A 111 9.08 -19.35 6.26
CA ILE A 111 9.00 -20.25 5.12
C ILE A 111 9.59 -21.61 5.53
N PRO A 112 8.88 -22.73 5.30
CA PRO A 112 9.40 -24.07 5.56
C PRO A 112 10.73 -24.33 4.87
N GLN A 113 11.64 -25.02 5.53
CA GLN A 113 13.02 -25.21 5.05
C GLN A 113 13.09 -25.97 3.72
N ASP A 114 12.19 -26.91 3.51
CA ASP A 114 12.05 -27.74 2.31
C ASP A 114 11.55 -26.96 1.08
N GLU A 115 10.95 -25.78 1.27
CA GLU A 115 10.48 -24.90 0.20
C GLU A 115 11.55 -23.91 -0.28
N ILE A 116 12.71 -23.84 0.39
CA ILE A 116 13.71 -22.78 0.19
C ILE A 116 14.87 -23.28 -0.68
N PRO A 117 15.02 -22.80 -1.93
CA PRO A 117 16.08 -23.24 -2.84
C PRO A 117 17.43 -22.53 -2.58
N ILE A 118 17.76 -22.25 -1.31
CA ILE A 118 19.09 -21.79 -0.88
C ILE A 118 19.56 -22.57 0.34
N ILE A 119 20.87 -22.75 0.47
CA ILE A 119 21.45 -23.44 1.63
C ILE A 119 21.38 -22.51 2.84
N LEU A 120 20.51 -22.83 3.80
CA LEU A 120 20.41 -22.15 5.09
C LEU A 120 21.54 -22.59 6.03
N LYS A 121 22.09 -21.63 6.77
CA LYS A 121 23.08 -21.82 7.83
C LYS A 121 22.38 -22.38 9.08
N LYS A 122 23.16 -22.93 10.02
CA LYS A 122 22.66 -23.44 11.30
C LYS A 122 21.77 -22.41 12.01
N LYS A 123 20.52 -22.76 12.33
CA LYS A 123 19.52 -21.88 12.97
C LYS A 123 19.22 -20.60 12.17
N GLU A 124 19.38 -20.61 10.85
CA GLU A 124 18.92 -19.54 9.95
C GLU A 124 17.45 -19.82 9.58
N LEU A 125 16.59 -18.82 9.74
CA LEU A 125 15.16 -18.89 9.40
C LEU A 125 14.90 -17.97 8.21
N CYS A 126 14.06 -18.39 7.26
CA CYS A 126 13.67 -17.53 6.14
C CYS A 126 12.31 -16.90 6.39
N TYR A 127 12.25 -15.58 6.24
CA TYR A 127 11.06 -14.77 6.50
C TYR A 127 10.37 -14.30 5.22
N ALA A 128 11.11 -14.23 4.11
CA ALA A 128 10.53 -13.88 2.82
C ALA A 128 11.30 -14.54 1.67
N MET A 129 10.55 -14.99 0.66
CA MET A 129 11.03 -15.46 -0.63
C MET A 129 10.20 -14.77 -1.71
N VAL A 130 10.87 -14.02 -2.59
CA VAL A 130 10.25 -13.37 -3.75
C VAL A 130 10.81 -14.00 -5.01
N GLN A 131 9.96 -14.71 -5.75
CA GLN A 131 10.32 -15.30 -7.03
C GLN A 131 10.24 -14.26 -8.15
N GLY A 132 11.15 -14.35 -9.14
CA GLY A 132 11.17 -13.42 -10.27
C GLY A 132 11.52 -11.97 -9.90
N ALA A 133 12.15 -11.76 -8.74
CA ALA A 133 12.67 -10.47 -8.33
C ALA A 133 13.74 -9.98 -9.32
N GLN A 134 13.67 -8.70 -9.66
CA GLN A 134 14.61 -8.00 -10.51
C GLN A 134 15.63 -7.29 -9.65
N PHE A 135 16.91 -7.45 -9.98
CA PHE A 135 18.01 -6.72 -9.35
C PHE A 135 18.43 -5.54 -10.24
N TRP A 136 18.42 -4.34 -9.68
CA TRP A 136 18.79 -3.09 -10.34
C TRP A 136 19.94 -2.39 -9.61
N GLU A 137 20.84 -1.76 -10.37
CA GLU A 137 21.95 -0.96 -9.84
C GLU A 137 22.19 0.23 -10.77
N ASP A 138 22.60 1.38 -10.21
CA ASP A 138 22.96 2.54 -11.02
C ASP A 138 24.30 2.30 -11.75
N ARG A 139 24.33 2.47 -13.07
CA ARG A 139 25.54 2.34 -13.89
C ARG A 139 25.84 3.63 -14.64
N ALA A 140 27.12 3.97 -14.68
CA ALA A 140 27.60 5.09 -15.50
C ALA A 140 27.51 4.70 -16.98
N VAL A 141 26.80 5.51 -17.77
CA VAL A 141 26.65 5.33 -19.20
C VAL A 141 27.40 6.44 -19.91
N ARG A 142 28.33 6.07 -20.78
CA ARG A 142 29.04 7.01 -21.64
C ARG A 142 28.29 7.11 -22.97
N LYS A 143 27.62 8.23 -23.23
CA LYS A 143 27.07 8.52 -24.56
C LYS A 143 28.20 8.96 -25.48
N ARG A 144 28.56 8.15 -26.48
CA ARG A 144 29.31 8.63 -27.66
C ARG A 144 28.30 9.26 -28.62
N GLY A 145 28.46 10.54 -28.93
CA GLY A 145 27.48 11.36 -29.62
C GLY A 145 27.13 10.87 -31.04
N GLY A 146 25.85 11.01 -31.39
CA GLY A 146 25.36 10.89 -32.77
C GLY A 146 23.85 10.60 -32.84
N GLY A 147 23.04 11.60 -33.20
CA GLY A 147 21.75 11.38 -33.87
C GLY A 147 20.47 11.39 -33.03
N TYR A 148 19.71 12.48 -33.22
CA TYR A 148 18.26 12.69 -33.02
C TYR A 148 17.37 11.47 -32.72
N GLY A 149 16.54 11.59 -31.68
CA GLY A 149 15.41 10.69 -31.41
C GLY A 149 14.99 10.69 -29.95
N GLY A 150 14.36 11.78 -29.48
CA GLY A 150 13.82 11.86 -28.13
C GLY A 150 12.61 10.93 -27.98
N PHE A 151 12.82 9.74 -27.41
CA PHE A 151 11.73 8.88 -26.95
C PHE A 151 11.54 9.03 -25.44
N SER A 152 10.32 9.38 -25.03
CA SER A 152 9.88 9.38 -23.64
C SER A 152 9.29 8.02 -23.29
N PHE A 153 9.70 7.43 -22.15
CA PHE A 153 9.06 6.23 -21.61
C PHE A 153 8.28 6.59 -20.35
N ARG A 154 6.99 6.24 -20.32
CA ARG A 154 6.19 6.21 -19.09
C ARG A 154 6.48 4.91 -18.36
N VAL A 155 6.96 5.00 -17.14
CA VAL A 155 7.11 3.85 -16.22
C VAL A 155 6.18 4.12 -15.03
N ALA A 156 4.93 3.66 -15.16
CA ALA A 156 3.83 3.76 -14.18
C ALA A 156 3.36 5.17 -13.75
N LYS A 157 2.12 5.27 -13.22
CA LYS A 157 1.55 6.52 -12.68
C LYS A 157 2.28 6.89 -11.39
N GLY A 158 3.03 8.00 -11.38
CA GLY A 158 3.57 8.60 -10.15
C GLY A 158 5.02 9.07 -10.21
N VAL A 159 5.78 8.72 -11.25
CA VAL A 159 7.16 9.19 -11.42
C VAL A 159 7.33 9.80 -12.81
N SER A 160 7.67 11.09 -12.86
CA SER A 160 8.02 11.79 -14.10
C SER A 160 9.45 12.32 -14.03
N PHE A 161 10.29 11.98 -15.01
CA PHE A 161 11.59 12.64 -15.22
C PHE A 161 11.49 13.61 -16.40
N ARG A 162 11.96 14.85 -16.19
CA ARG A 162 12.27 15.79 -17.28
C ARG A 162 13.76 15.69 -17.59
N VAL A 163 14.11 15.42 -18.84
CA VAL A 163 15.48 15.54 -19.34
C VAL A 163 15.52 16.78 -20.23
N GLY A 164 16.08 17.87 -19.68
CA GLY A 164 16.32 19.12 -20.39
C GLY A 164 17.59 19.05 -21.24
N GLN A 165 17.42 19.47 -22.49
CA GLN A 165 18.33 20.04 -23.49
C GLN A 165 19.86 19.90 -23.34
N PHE A 166 20.46 19.42 -24.44
CA PHE A 166 21.86 19.13 -24.72
C PHE A 166 22.85 20.30 -24.52
N GLY A 167 23.99 19.99 -23.89
CA GLY A 167 25.30 20.59 -24.13
C GLY A 167 26.33 19.47 -24.28
N ALA A 168 27.16 19.51 -25.33
CA ALA A 168 28.11 18.46 -25.67
C ALA A 168 29.36 18.50 -24.78
N THR A 169 29.33 17.71 -23.71
CA THR A 169 30.50 17.23 -22.96
C THR A 169 30.25 15.74 -22.71
N GLY A 170 31.28 14.90 -22.80
CA GLY A 170 31.15 13.46 -22.53
C GLY A 170 30.86 13.19 -21.06
N GLU A 171 29.67 13.55 -20.59
CA GLU A 171 29.22 13.36 -19.22
C GLU A 171 28.74 11.93 -19.06
N SER A 172 29.36 11.20 -18.13
CA SER A 172 28.84 9.91 -17.71
C SER A 172 27.55 10.16 -16.93
N HIS A 173 26.40 9.93 -17.55
CA HIS A 173 25.13 9.96 -16.83
C HIS A 173 24.96 8.64 -16.07
N MET A 174 24.54 8.72 -14.81
CA MET A 174 24.15 7.53 -14.06
C MET A 174 22.74 7.13 -14.50
N GLU A 175 22.62 5.96 -15.10
CA GLU A 175 21.32 5.35 -15.45
C GLU A 175 21.11 4.12 -14.57
N ARG A 176 19.92 4.01 -13.97
CA ARG A 176 19.50 2.80 -13.28
C ARG A 176 19.19 1.71 -14.29
N ARG A 177 19.84 0.56 -14.19
CA ARG A 177 19.64 -0.56 -15.12
C ARG A 177 19.30 -1.85 -14.38
N GLN A 178 18.39 -2.60 -14.95
CA GLN A 178 18.14 -3.98 -14.53
C GLN A 178 19.37 -4.79 -14.90
N ILE A 179 19.94 -5.45 -13.90
CA ILE A 179 21.15 -6.24 -14.05
C ILE A 179 20.80 -7.72 -14.20
N ASP A 180 19.79 -8.19 -13.46
CA ASP A 180 19.41 -9.60 -13.47
C ASP A 180 17.97 -9.79 -12.99
N THR A 181 17.45 -11.01 -13.16
CA THR A 181 16.19 -11.49 -12.60
C THR A 181 16.43 -12.83 -11.92
N GLY A 182 15.80 -13.04 -10.77
CA GLY A 182 16.07 -14.18 -9.91
C GLY A 182 15.15 -14.27 -8.70
N ASN A 183 15.64 -14.92 -7.65
CA ASN A 183 14.91 -15.06 -6.40
C ASN A 183 15.58 -14.24 -5.29
N LEU A 184 14.79 -13.46 -4.56
CA LEU A 184 15.24 -12.71 -3.38
C LEU A 184 14.77 -13.44 -2.11
N PHE A 185 15.67 -13.55 -1.15
CA PHE A 185 15.44 -14.15 0.16
C PHE A 185 15.83 -13.18 1.26
N VAL A 186 14.96 -13.04 2.25
CA VAL A 186 15.27 -12.36 3.51
C VAL A 186 15.20 -13.38 4.63
N THR A 187 16.27 -13.48 5.39
CA THR A 187 16.43 -14.47 6.46
C THR A 187 16.77 -13.79 7.78
N SER A 188 16.84 -14.56 8.87
CA SER A 188 17.30 -14.07 10.17
C SER A 188 18.78 -13.67 10.21
N LYS A 189 19.57 -13.92 9.16
CA LYS A 189 21.02 -13.65 9.16
C LYS A 189 21.51 -12.80 8.00
N ARG A 190 20.88 -12.90 6.83
CA ARG A 190 21.32 -12.26 5.59
C ARG A 190 20.17 -12.05 4.61
N VAL A 191 20.42 -11.17 3.65
CA VAL A 191 19.65 -11.07 2.42
C VAL A 191 20.44 -11.80 1.34
N VAL A 192 19.75 -12.63 0.57
CA VAL A 192 20.34 -13.38 -0.55
C VAL A 192 19.51 -13.12 -1.81
N PHE A 193 20.18 -12.81 -2.90
CA PHE A 193 19.59 -12.79 -4.23
C PHE A 193 20.32 -13.80 -5.10
N VAL A 194 19.57 -14.66 -5.78
CA VAL A 194 20.09 -15.65 -6.73
C VAL A 194 19.48 -15.37 -8.09
N GLY A 195 20.22 -14.65 -8.93
CA GLY A 195 19.89 -14.37 -10.32
C GLY A 195 20.42 -15.41 -11.30
N SER A 196 20.15 -15.20 -12.58
CA SER A 196 20.64 -16.09 -13.65
C SER A 196 22.14 -15.92 -13.90
N SER A 197 22.68 -14.73 -13.63
CA SER A 197 24.07 -14.34 -13.90
C SER A 197 24.79 -13.77 -12.68
N LYS A 198 24.05 -13.26 -11.70
CA LYS A 198 24.58 -12.58 -10.52
C LYS A 198 23.90 -13.07 -9.25
N SER A 199 24.72 -13.41 -8.27
CA SER A 199 24.28 -13.68 -6.91
C SER A 199 24.76 -12.58 -5.98
N ILE A 200 23.92 -12.21 -5.01
CA ILE A 200 24.23 -11.25 -3.97
C ILE A 200 23.97 -11.93 -2.63
N ASP A 201 24.92 -11.88 -1.72
CA ASP A 201 24.78 -12.37 -0.34
C ASP A 201 25.39 -11.32 0.58
N PHE A 202 24.62 -10.81 1.53
CA PHE A 202 25.14 -9.97 2.60
C PHE A 202 24.44 -10.21 3.93
N ALA A 203 25.25 -10.27 4.99
CA ALA A 203 24.76 -10.33 6.35
C ALA A 203 23.97 -9.08 6.74
N LEU A 204 22.95 -9.26 7.58
CA LEU A 204 22.07 -8.18 8.02
C LEU A 204 22.81 -7.07 8.78
N ASN A 205 23.86 -7.41 9.54
CA ASN A 205 24.71 -6.42 10.21
C ASN A 205 25.51 -5.51 9.27
N LYS A 206 25.48 -5.76 7.95
CA LYS A 206 26.07 -4.88 6.95
C LYS A 206 25.09 -3.87 6.37
N VAL A 207 23.79 -4.02 6.62
CA VAL A 207 22.76 -3.10 6.13
C VAL A 207 22.91 -1.75 6.83
N LEU A 208 22.96 -0.68 6.04
CA LEU A 208 23.05 0.70 6.51
C LEU A 208 21.68 1.39 6.42
N SER A 209 20.93 1.13 5.34
CA SER A 209 19.58 1.65 5.17
C SER A 209 18.77 0.75 4.25
N VAL A 210 17.45 0.74 4.48
CA VAL A 210 16.44 0.13 3.60
C VAL A 210 15.41 1.18 3.24
N GLU A 211 15.31 1.48 1.95
CA GLU A 211 14.32 2.37 1.36
C GLU A 211 13.17 1.53 0.78
N PRO A 212 11.95 1.61 1.33
CA PRO A 212 10.82 0.81 0.87
C PRO A 212 10.09 1.49 -0.30
N PHE A 213 9.62 0.68 -1.26
CA PHE A 213 8.73 1.08 -2.35
C PHE A 213 7.47 0.21 -2.36
N SER A 214 6.48 0.55 -3.19
CA SER A 214 5.23 -0.23 -3.30
C SER A 214 5.45 -1.64 -3.87
N ASP A 215 6.55 -1.86 -4.58
CA ASP A 215 6.84 -3.09 -5.34
C ASP A 215 8.27 -3.61 -5.13
N GLY A 216 9.02 -3.05 -4.17
CA GLY A 216 10.44 -3.34 -3.98
C GLY A 216 11.11 -2.64 -2.81
N ILE A 217 12.42 -2.83 -2.70
CA ILE A 217 13.29 -2.14 -1.73
C ILE A 217 14.58 -1.67 -2.38
N GLY A 218 15.15 -0.58 -1.88
CA GLY A 218 16.53 -0.17 -2.08
C GLY A 218 17.34 -0.45 -0.82
N VAL A 219 18.49 -1.11 -0.95
CA VAL A 219 19.37 -1.45 0.17
C VAL A 219 20.73 -0.82 -0.02
N SER A 220 21.14 -0.04 0.98
CA SER A 220 22.53 0.43 1.12
C SER A 220 23.24 -0.41 2.18
N ARG A 221 24.48 -0.82 1.91
CA ARG A 221 25.26 -1.66 2.83
C ARG A 221 26.73 -1.29 2.86
N SER A 222 27.41 -1.64 3.95
CA SER A 222 28.85 -1.43 4.09
C SER A 222 29.63 -2.11 2.97
N ASN A 223 30.79 -1.55 2.61
CA ASN A 223 31.68 -2.04 1.54
C ASN A 223 31.03 -2.07 0.15
N LYS A 224 29.93 -1.34 -0.06
CA LYS A 224 29.27 -1.16 -1.34
C LYS A 224 28.86 0.30 -1.49
N GLN A 225 29.41 0.98 -2.51
CA GLN A 225 29.13 2.40 -2.74
C GLN A 225 27.75 2.66 -3.35
N LYS A 226 27.22 1.70 -4.12
CA LYS A 226 25.97 1.86 -4.86
C LYS A 226 24.84 1.12 -4.16
N THR A 227 23.69 1.78 -4.04
CA THR A 227 22.45 1.17 -3.60
C THR A 227 22.03 0.04 -4.53
N GLU A 228 21.65 -1.08 -3.94
CA GLU A 228 21.14 -2.25 -4.63
C GLU A 228 19.62 -2.26 -4.53
N TYR A 229 18.92 -2.28 -5.68
CA TYR A 229 17.46 -2.25 -5.72
C TYR A 229 16.91 -3.62 -6.10
N PHE A 230 15.91 -4.09 -5.35
CA PHE A 230 15.22 -5.35 -5.62
C PHE A 230 13.73 -5.06 -5.81
N VAL A 231 13.19 -5.42 -6.98
CA VAL A 231 11.81 -5.11 -7.38
C VAL A 231 11.14 -6.39 -7.84
N GLY A 232 9.92 -6.69 -7.37
CA GLY A 232 9.26 -7.95 -7.70
C GLY A 232 7.79 -8.03 -7.34
N GLY A 233 7.12 -6.88 -7.18
CA GLY A 233 5.69 -6.85 -6.84
C GLY A 233 5.40 -7.23 -5.38
N PHE A 234 6.35 -6.99 -4.47
CA PHE A 234 6.18 -7.20 -3.04
C PHE A 234 6.12 -5.87 -2.28
N ASP A 235 5.46 -5.87 -1.13
CA ASP A 235 5.37 -4.70 -0.26
C ASP A 235 6.73 -4.41 0.41
N GLY A 236 7.37 -3.32 -0.02
CA GLY A 236 8.66 -2.90 0.51
C GLY A 236 8.61 -2.49 1.98
N LEU A 237 7.47 -2.00 2.49
CA LEU A 237 7.32 -1.66 3.91
C LEU A 237 7.41 -2.92 4.77
N MET A 238 6.75 -4.01 4.34
CA MET A 238 6.81 -5.30 5.02
C MET A 238 8.22 -5.86 5.03
N ILE A 239 8.90 -5.90 3.87
CA ILE A 239 10.27 -6.43 3.80
C ILE A 239 11.23 -5.57 4.61
N LYS A 240 11.08 -4.24 4.61
CA LYS A 240 11.86 -3.35 5.48
C LYS A 240 11.66 -3.70 6.95
N ALA A 241 10.42 -3.82 7.40
CA ALA A 241 10.12 -4.17 8.80
C ALA A 241 10.74 -5.52 9.19
N VAL A 242 10.65 -6.53 8.32
CA VAL A 242 11.27 -7.84 8.51
C VAL A 242 12.80 -7.74 8.64
N ILE A 243 13.46 -6.94 7.78
CA ILE A 243 14.91 -6.72 7.85
C ILE A 243 15.30 -6.03 9.16
N GLU A 244 14.60 -4.95 9.54
CA GLU A 244 14.86 -4.20 10.77
C GLU A 244 14.64 -5.07 12.02
N GLY A 245 13.53 -5.80 12.06
CA GLY A 245 13.21 -6.73 13.15
C GLY A 245 14.24 -7.85 13.27
N ALA A 246 14.66 -8.44 12.15
CA ALA A 246 15.71 -9.45 12.15
C ALA A 246 17.06 -8.89 12.61
N ILE A 247 17.41 -7.64 12.26
CA ILE A 247 18.61 -6.96 12.75
C ILE A 247 18.60 -6.80 14.27
N LYS A 248 17.45 -6.48 14.87
CA LYS A 248 17.31 -6.37 16.33
C LYS A 248 17.51 -7.69 17.08
N ASN A 249 17.42 -8.82 16.37
CA ASN A 249 17.58 -10.18 16.91
C ASN A 249 18.93 -10.82 16.57
N LEU A 250 19.91 -10.06 16.05
CA LEU A 250 21.25 -10.57 15.69
C LEU A 250 22.13 -10.90 16.89
#